data_AF-A0A937UMZ9-F1
#
_entry.id   AF-A0A937UMZ9-F1
#
_cell.length_a   1.000
_cell.length_b   1.000
_cell.length_c   1.000
_cell.angle_alpha   90.00
_cell.angle_beta   90.00
_cell.angle_gamma   90.00
#
_symmetry.space_group_name_H-M   'P 1'
#
loop_
_entity.id
_entity.type
_entity.pdbx_description
1 polymer ?
#
loop_
_entity_poly.entity_id
_entity_poly.type
_entity_poly.pdbx_seq_one_letter_code
_entity_poly.pdbx_strand_id
1 'polypeptide(L)'
;MTSFRIALSIEKDERAHRTLELRSFFRQFADGQAPQEYYDYLQGETTRESLFASCPREAQAAADCAWLAELGKKGVRAEEVDGTISVAVGGTPWWVLIGGPPCQAYSIIGRSRTRPGKPDALAQDPRHRLYEEYLRILAVHQPPVFVMENVPGLLSAIIKGSSVFEQLLSDLQDPRRALKDQQATPDMDGSDHAYTLHSLVTKRSSGLLPTLEPTDYIIRAEHYGIPQARHRVILLGVRDDLCVRPDTLRQTKDAPSMWD
;
A
#
# COMPACT_ATOMS: atom_id res chain seq x y z
N MET A 1 11.27 -17.91 12.62
CA MET A 1 10.40 -16.76 12.97
C MET A 1 9.76 -16.27 11.68
N THR A 2 8.47 -16.52 11.47
CA THR A 2 7.73 -15.89 10.36
C THR A 2 7.53 -14.42 10.74
N SER A 3 8.10 -13.48 9.97
CA SER A 3 8.17 -12.08 10.42
C SER A 3 6.92 -11.24 10.12
N PHE A 4 5.99 -11.68 9.25
CA PHE A 4 4.68 -11.03 9.03
C PHE A 4 3.65 -12.04 8.51
N ARG A 5 2.37 -11.84 8.85
CA ARG A 5 1.22 -12.56 8.26
C ARG A 5 0.32 -11.56 7.53
N ILE A 6 -0.10 -11.87 6.32
CA ILE A 6 -1.10 -11.06 5.61
C ILE A 6 -2.46 -11.31 6.27
N ALA A 7 -3.03 -10.27 6.86
CA ALA A 7 -4.34 -10.33 7.49
C ALA A 7 -5.48 -10.08 6.50
N LEU A 8 -5.26 -9.14 5.57
CA LEU A 8 -6.24 -8.71 4.57
C LEU A 8 -5.51 -8.20 3.33
N SER A 9 -6.07 -8.45 2.16
CA SER A 9 -5.69 -7.88 0.87
C SER A 9 -6.97 -7.46 0.15
N ILE A 10 -7.03 -6.20 -0.28
CA ILE A 10 -8.16 -5.66 -1.03
C ILE A 10 -7.69 -5.35 -2.45
N GLU A 11 -8.29 -5.99 -3.45
CA GLU A 11 -7.91 -5.84 -4.84
C GLU A 11 -9.17 -5.71 -5.71
N LYS A 12 -9.14 -4.81 -6.69
CA LYS A 12 -10.28 -4.52 -7.57
C LYS A 12 -10.23 -5.31 -8.88
N ASP A 13 -9.04 -5.67 -9.34
CA ASP A 13 -8.85 -6.45 -10.56
C ASP A 13 -9.07 -7.93 -10.26
N GLU A 14 -10.02 -8.54 -10.96
CA GLU A 14 -10.40 -9.92 -10.74
C GLU A 14 -9.22 -10.89 -10.94
N ARG A 15 -8.32 -10.63 -11.91
CA ARG A 15 -7.20 -11.54 -12.18
C ARG A 15 -6.12 -11.42 -11.10
N ALA A 16 -5.83 -10.20 -10.68
CA ALA A 16 -4.92 -9.94 -9.57
C ALA A 16 -5.47 -10.53 -8.26
N HIS A 17 -6.76 -10.37 -7.99
CA HIS A 17 -7.43 -10.99 -6.85
C HIS A 17 -7.31 -12.51 -6.86
N ARG A 18 -7.63 -13.17 -7.99
CA ARG A 18 -7.46 -14.63 -8.14
C ARG A 18 -6.03 -15.07 -7.84
N THR A 19 -5.04 -14.27 -8.21
CA THR A 19 -3.62 -14.53 -7.90
C THR A 19 -3.33 -14.37 -6.41
N LEU A 20 -3.84 -13.32 -5.77
CA LEU A 20 -3.68 -13.09 -4.33
C LEU A 20 -4.32 -14.20 -3.50
N GLU A 21 -5.50 -14.63 -3.88
CA GLU A 21 -6.25 -15.70 -3.23
C GLU A 21 -5.49 -17.03 -3.35
N LEU A 22 -5.02 -17.40 -4.54
CA LEU A 22 -4.17 -18.59 -4.73
C LEU A 22 -2.88 -18.52 -3.90
N ARG A 23 -2.23 -17.37 -3.81
CA ARG A 23 -1.04 -17.18 -2.98
C ARG A 23 -1.37 -17.22 -1.48
N SER A 24 -2.56 -16.76 -1.08
CA SER A 24 -3.03 -16.85 0.30
C SER A 24 -3.30 -18.31 0.68
N PHE A 25 -3.93 -19.07 -0.23
CA PHE A 25 -4.13 -20.51 -0.11
C PHE A 25 -2.81 -21.26 0.09
N PHE A 26 -1.82 -21.04 -0.78
CA PHE A 26 -0.51 -21.67 -0.66
C PHE A 26 0.17 -21.39 0.69
N ARG A 27 0.02 -20.17 1.23
CA ARG A 27 0.60 -19.78 2.52
C ARG A 27 -0.09 -20.39 3.74
N GLN A 28 -1.22 -21.08 3.57
CA GLN A 28 -1.83 -21.83 4.68
C GLN A 28 -1.03 -23.09 5.03
N PHE A 29 -0.15 -23.54 4.12
CA PHE A 29 0.69 -24.71 4.31
C PHE A 29 2.08 -24.30 4.78
N ALA A 30 2.70 -25.13 5.62
CA ALA A 30 4.10 -24.96 5.97
C ALA A 30 5.00 -25.20 4.74
N ASP A 31 6.25 -24.73 4.81
CA ASP A 31 7.21 -24.89 3.72
C ASP A 31 7.33 -26.37 3.31
N GLY A 32 7.10 -26.64 2.02
CA GLY A 32 7.12 -27.99 1.45
C GLY A 32 5.93 -28.88 1.83
N GLN A 33 4.86 -28.34 2.42
CA GLN A 33 3.65 -29.08 2.81
C GLN A 33 2.41 -28.70 1.99
N ALA A 34 2.57 -27.94 0.89
CA ALA A 34 1.47 -27.67 -0.02
C ALA A 34 1.00 -28.98 -0.69
N PRO A 35 -0.31 -29.17 -0.89
CA PRO A 35 -0.87 -30.39 -1.45
C PRO A 35 -0.42 -30.59 -2.90
N GLN A 36 -0.35 -31.85 -3.36
CA GLN A 36 0.06 -32.16 -4.73
C GLN A 36 -0.88 -31.50 -5.74
N GLU A 37 -2.17 -31.45 -5.43
CA GLU A 37 -3.23 -30.83 -6.22
C GLU A 37 -2.94 -29.35 -6.54
N TYR A 38 -2.20 -28.64 -5.68
CA TYR A 38 -1.77 -27.27 -5.96
C TYR A 38 -0.80 -27.22 -7.15
N TYR A 39 0.13 -28.17 -7.23
CA TYR A 39 1.09 -28.27 -8.32
C TYR A 39 0.42 -28.78 -9.61
N ASP A 40 -0.50 -29.74 -9.48
CA ASP A 40 -1.31 -30.23 -10.59
C ASP A 40 -2.13 -29.07 -11.20
N TYR A 41 -2.64 -28.15 -10.36
CA TYR A 41 -3.33 -26.94 -10.84
C TYR A 41 -2.38 -26.01 -11.61
N LEU A 42 -1.15 -25.80 -11.12
CA LEU A 42 -0.15 -25.00 -11.83
C LEU A 42 0.27 -25.62 -13.17
N GLN A 43 0.21 -26.96 -13.27
CA GLN A 43 0.48 -27.70 -14.50
C GLN A 43 -0.72 -27.77 -15.45
N GLY A 44 -1.90 -27.33 -15.00
CA GLY A 44 -3.15 -27.36 -15.78
C GLY A 44 -3.83 -28.72 -15.80
N GLU A 45 -3.48 -29.62 -14.88
CA GLU A 45 -4.00 -30.99 -14.78
C GLU A 45 -5.31 -31.07 -13.97
N THR A 46 -5.58 -30.07 -13.12
CA THR A 46 -6.85 -29.93 -12.38
C THR A 46 -7.38 -28.50 -12.47
N THR A 47 -8.64 -28.29 -12.07
CA THR A 47 -9.24 -26.96 -12.01
C THR A 47 -9.04 -26.31 -10.65
N ARG A 48 -9.19 -24.99 -10.61
CA ARG A 48 -9.09 -24.24 -9.35
C ARG A 48 -10.20 -24.63 -8.38
N GLU A 49 -11.40 -24.86 -8.90
CA GLU A 49 -12.56 -25.28 -8.11
C GLU A 49 -12.29 -26.63 -7.45
N SER A 50 -11.68 -27.58 -8.18
CA SER A 50 -11.28 -28.88 -7.67
C SER A 50 -10.21 -28.76 -6.57
N LEU A 51 -9.19 -27.92 -6.79
CA LEU A 51 -8.16 -27.62 -5.79
C LEU A 51 -8.76 -27.02 -4.51
N PHE A 52 -9.66 -26.06 -4.64
CA PHE A 52 -10.24 -25.39 -3.47
C PHE A 52 -11.21 -26.32 -2.72
N ALA A 53 -11.87 -27.24 -3.44
CA ALA A 53 -12.71 -28.27 -2.84
C ALA A 53 -11.92 -29.34 -2.09
N SER A 54 -10.66 -29.63 -2.46
CA SER A 54 -9.83 -30.62 -1.77
C SER A 54 -9.32 -30.13 -0.41
N CYS A 55 -9.16 -28.81 -0.25
CA CYS A 55 -8.67 -28.17 0.97
C CYS A 55 -9.62 -27.03 1.40
N PRO A 56 -10.86 -27.34 1.84
CA PRO A 56 -11.91 -26.33 2.03
C PRO A 56 -11.59 -25.35 3.17
N ARG A 57 -10.84 -25.76 4.20
CA ARG A 57 -10.47 -24.89 5.31
C ARG A 57 -9.47 -23.82 4.85
N GLU A 58 -8.46 -24.23 4.12
CA GLU A 58 -7.39 -23.37 3.59
C GLU A 58 -7.94 -22.47 2.48
N ALA A 59 -8.86 -22.98 1.67
CA ALA A 59 -9.61 -22.19 0.68
C ALA A 59 -10.45 -21.10 1.34
N GLN A 60 -11.18 -21.42 2.43
CA GLN A 60 -11.94 -20.41 3.17
C GLN A 60 -11.01 -19.35 3.79
N ALA A 61 -9.90 -19.76 4.42
CA ALA A 61 -8.92 -18.82 4.96
C ALA A 61 -8.30 -17.93 3.87
N ALA A 62 -8.12 -18.45 2.66
CA ALA A 62 -7.66 -17.69 1.51
C ALA A 62 -8.69 -16.64 1.06
N ALA A 63 -9.97 -17.02 0.99
CA ALA A 63 -11.08 -16.15 0.64
C ALA A 63 -11.29 -15.03 1.67
N ASP A 64 -11.19 -15.34 2.98
CA ASP A 64 -11.29 -14.37 4.06
C ASP A 64 -10.15 -13.34 4.03
N CYS A 65 -8.99 -13.74 3.52
CA CYS A 65 -7.79 -12.88 3.39
C CYS A 65 -7.81 -12.02 2.12
N ALA A 66 -8.38 -12.50 1.01
CA ALA A 66 -8.35 -11.83 -0.28
C ALA A 66 -9.75 -11.34 -0.68
N TRP A 67 -10.02 -10.05 -0.47
CA TRP A 67 -11.29 -9.42 -0.79
C TRP A 67 -11.27 -8.75 -2.17
N LEU A 68 -12.16 -9.19 -3.07
CA LEU A 68 -12.38 -8.56 -4.37
C LEU A 68 -13.28 -7.33 -4.19
N ALA A 69 -12.67 -6.15 -4.07
CA ALA A 69 -13.39 -4.89 -3.90
C ALA A 69 -12.62 -3.69 -4.48
N GLU A 70 -13.37 -2.71 -4.97
CA GLU A 70 -12.84 -1.42 -5.43
C GLU A 70 -13.14 -0.35 -4.38
N LEU A 71 -12.12 0.09 -3.65
CA LEU A 71 -12.25 1.14 -2.64
C LEU A 71 -12.76 2.45 -3.28
N GLY A 72 -13.67 3.14 -2.60
CA GLY A 72 -14.22 4.43 -3.05
C GLY A 72 -15.25 4.32 -4.19
N LYS A 73 -15.69 3.10 -4.55
CA LYS A 73 -16.76 2.89 -5.53
C LYS A 73 -18.14 2.83 -4.87
N LYS A 74 -19.18 3.22 -5.61
CA LYS A 74 -20.58 2.97 -5.23
C LYS A 74 -20.78 1.45 -5.02
N GLY A 75 -20.99 1.03 -3.78
CA GLY A 75 -21.19 -0.37 -3.41
C GLY A 75 -20.24 -0.88 -2.32
N VAL A 76 -19.10 -0.23 -2.12
CA VAL A 76 -18.17 -0.53 -1.01
C VAL A 76 -18.19 0.67 -0.08
N ARG A 77 -18.78 0.49 1.11
CA ARG A 77 -18.92 1.59 2.08
C ARG A 77 -17.67 1.71 2.95
N ALA A 78 -17.34 2.93 3.39
CA ALA A 78 -16.19 3.16 4.26
C ALA A 78 -16.29 2.33 5.55
N GLU A 79 -17.48 2.24 6.14
CA GLU A 79 -17.73 1.49 7.37
C GLU A 79 -17.53 -0.02 7.19
N GLU A 80 -17.79 -0.54 5.98
CA GLU A 80 -17.56 -1.94 5.65
C GLU A 80 -16.06 -2.25 5.53
N VAL A 81 -15.30 -1.34 4.89
CA VAL A 81 -13.84 -1.43 4.82
C VAL A 81 -13.24 -1.38 6.22
N ASP A 82 -13.68 -0.44 7.04
CA ASP A 82 -13.15 -0.23 8.38
C ASP A 82 -13.47 -1.39 9.32
N GLY A 83 -14.70 -1.94 9.23
CA GLY A 83 -15.08 -3.15 9.94
C GLY A 83 -14.23 -4.35 9.52
N THR A 84 -13.99 -4.52 8.21
CA THR A 84 -13.18 -5.62 7.68
C THR A 84 -11.72 -5.52 8.14
N ILE A 85 -11.13 -4.33 8.09
CA ILE A 85 -9.77 -4.09 8.62
C ILE A 85 -9.72 -4.38 10.11
N SER A 86 -10.69 -3.89 10.89
CA SER A 86 -10.73 -4.09 12.35
C SER A 86 -10.80 -5.57 12.72
N VAL A 87 -11.63 -6.35 12.01
CA VAL A 87 -11.73 -7.81 12.20
C VAL A 87 -10.43 -8.50 11.80
N ALA A 88 -9.85 -8.15 10.66
CA ALA A 88 -8.63 -8.80 10.16
C ALA A 88 -7.40 -8.54 11.05
N VAL A 89 -7.25 -7.32 11.54
CA VAL A 89 -6.21 -6.91 12.49
C VAL A 89 -6.47 -7.55 13.86
N GLY A 90 -7.73 -7.73 14.27
CA GLY A 90 -8.09 -8.43 15.50
C GLY A 90 -7.61 -7.70 16.76
N GLY A 91 -7.56 -6.36 16.72
CA GLY A 91 -7.14 -5.51 17.84
C GLY A 91 -5.64 -5.55 18.16
N THR A 92 -4.80 -6.21 17.35
CA THR A 92 -3.35 -6.11 17.54
C THR A 92 -2.90 -4.66 17.35
N PRO A 93 -2.10 -4.09 18.27
CA PRO A 93 -1.52 -2.77 18.07
C PRO A 93 -0.39 -2.79 17.04
N TRP A 94 0.06 -3.96 16.60
CA TRP A 94 1.21 -4.12 15.69
C TRP A 94 0.80 -4.69 14.35
N TRP A 95 0.68 -3.82 13.36
CA TRP A 95 0.36 -4.18 11.99
C TRP A 95 0.95 -3.15 11.02
N VAL A 96 0.93 -3.47 9.73
CA VAL A 96 1.48 -2.62 8.67
C VAL A 96 0.46 -2.48 7.56
N LEU A 97 0.18 -1.25 7.14
CA LEU A 97 -0.60 -0.99 5.93
C LEU A 97 0.34 -0.93 4.72
N ILE A 98 0.10 -1.75 3.70
CA ILE A 98 0.87 -1.70 2.44
C ILE A 98 -0.08 -1.38 1.30
N GLY A 99 0.29 -0.43 0.44
CA GLY A 99 -0.52 -0.10 -0.74
C GLY A 99 0.27 0.58 -1.84
N GLY A 100 -0.24 0.49 -3.06
CA GLY A 100 0.26 1.23 -4.22
C GLY A 100 -0.89 1.96 -4.92
N PRO A 101 -1.52 2.96 -4.28
CA PRO A 101 -2.64 3.66 -4.87
C PRO A 101 -2.20 4.35 -6.18
N PRO A 102 -3.04 4.34 -7.24
CA PRO A 102 -2.64 4.81 -8.55
C PRO A 102 -2.27 6.31 -8.55
N CYS A 103 -1.08 6.62 -9.06
CA CYS A 103 -0.53 7.98 -9.02
C CYS A 103 -1.15 8.97 -10.01
N GLN A 104 -1.90 8.50 -10.99
CA GLN A 104 -2.52 9.38 -12.01
C GLN A 104 -3.51 10.37 -11.38
N ALA A 105 -4.01 10.01 -10.20
CA ALA A 105 -4.89 10.80 -9.35
C ALA A 105 -4.30 12.15 -8.87
N TYR A 106 -2.99 12.18 -8.62
CA TYR A 106 -2.39 13.38 -8.04
C TYR A 106 -2.43 14.58 -8.98
N SER A 107 -2.61 14.35 -10.30
CA SER A 107 -2.85 15.38 -11.33
C SER A 107 -4.03 16.34 -11.02
N ILE A 108 -4.87 15.99 -10.04
CA ILE A 108 -6.17 16.63 -9.76
C ILE A 108 -6.32 17.12 -8.31
N ILE A 109 -5.57 16.58 -7.34
CA ILE A 109 -5.66 16.99 -5.93
C ILE A 109 -5.25 18.47 -5.74
N GLY A 110 -4.29 18.97 -6.52
CA GLY A 110 -3.95 20.40 -6.59
C GLY A 110 -5.01 21.31 -7.23
N ARG A 111 -6.16 20.78 -7.69
CA ARG A 111 -7.24 21.57 -8.32
C ARG A 111 -8.37 21.94 -7.37
N SER A 112 -8.66 21.09 -6.38
CA SER A 112 -9.72 21.35 -5.38
C SER A 112 -9.38 22.52 -4.45
N ARG A 113 -8.09 22.78 -4.21
CA ARG A 113 -7.62 23.88 -3.36
C ARG A 113 -7.82 25.28 -3.95
N THR A 114 -8.34 25.41 -5.18
CA THR A 114 -8.56 26.71 -5.84
C THR A 114 -9.86 26.75 -6.65
N ARG A 115 -11.01 26.87 -5.97
CA ARG A 115 -12.11 27.83 -6.27
C ARG A 115 -13.41 27.43 -5.54
N PRO A 116 -14.05 28.33 -4.78
CA PRO A 116 -15.44 28.16 -4.38
C PRO A 116 -16.34 28.27 -5.63
N GLY A 117 -17.27 27.33 -5.83
CA GLY A 117 -18.44 27.56 -6.69
C GLY A 117 -18.45 26.96 -8.10
N LYS A 118 -17.66 25.92 -8.41
CA LYS A 118 -17.93 25.07 -9.59
C LYS A 118 -18.03 23.59 -9.20
N PRO A 119 -19.15 22.89 -9.51
CA PRO A 119 -19.20 21.45 -9.34
C PRO A 119 -18.33 20.83 -10.43
N ASP A 120 -17.15 20.38 -10.04
CA ASP A 120 -16.15 19.81 -10.94
C ASP A 120 -16.67 18.51 -11.56
N ALA A 121 -16.78 18.49 -12.90
CA ALA A 121 -16.92 17.27 -13.69
C ALA A 121 -15.74 16.27 -13.50
N LEU A 122 -14.72 16.66 -12.73
CA LEU A 122 -13.46 15.95 -12.46
C LEU A 122 -13.43 15.20 -11.11
N ALA A 123 -14.41 15.42 -10.22
CA ALA A 123 -14.65 14.60 -9.02
C ALA A 123 -15.14 13.16 -9.34
N GLN A 124 -15.10 12.79 -10.62
CA GLN A 124 -15.61 11.53 -11.15
C GLN A 124 -14.53 10.55 -11.61
N ASP A 125 -13.23 10.90 -11.59
CA ASP A 125 -12.18 9.93 -11.89
C ASP A 125 -12.06 8.91 -10.74
N PRO A 126 -12.30 7.61 -10.99
CA PRO A 126 -12.20 6.57 -9.97
C PRO A 126 -10.80 6.46 -9.35
N ARG A 127 -9.74 6.94 -10.04
CA ARG A 127 -8.37 6.87 -9.53
C ARG A 127 -8.13 7.84 -8.37
N HIS A 128 -8.78 9.00 -8.32
CA HIS A 128 -8.71 9.91 -7.16
C HIS A 128 -9.17 9.22 -5.90
N ARG A 129 -10.28 8.50 -6.03
CA ARG A 129 -10.94 7.85 -4.91
C ARG A 129 -10.04 6.82 -4.26
N LEU A 130 -9.24 6.08 -5.04
CA LEU A 130 -8.32 5.07 -4.49
C LEU A 130 -7.21 5.68 -3.62
N TYR A 131 -6.70 6.87 -3.96
CA TYR A 131 -5.73 7.54 -3.10
C TYR A 131 -6.39 8.21 -1.89
N GLU A 132 -7.54 8.86 -2.07
CA GLU A 132 -8.33 9.41 -0.97
C GLU A 132 -8.69 8.33 0.05
N GLU A 133 -9.08 7.13 -0.40
CA GLU A 133 -9.34 5.98 0.46
C GLU A 133 -8.08 5.47 1.16
N TYR A 134 -6.92 5.50 0.52
CA TYR A 134 -5.66 5.16 1.18
C TYR A 134 -5.36 6.15 2.32
N LEU A 135 -5.49 7.46 2.09
CA LEU A 135 -5.37 8.48 3.13
C LEU A 135 -6.44 8.29 4.22
N ARG A 136 -7.68 7.95 3.84
CA ARG A 136 -8.78 7.72 4.79
C ARG A 136 -8.47 6.56 5.71
N ILE A 137 -7.98 5.44 5.16
CA ILE A 137 -7.56 4.28 5.97
C ILE A 137 -6.42 4.68 6.91
N LEU A 138 -5.42 5.46 6.46
CA LEU A 138 -4.37 5.97 7.34
C LEU A 138 -4.91 6.87 8.45
N ALA A 139 -5.87 7.74 8.13
CA ALA A 139 -6.47 8.69 9.06
C ALA A 139 -7.38 8.05 10.10
N VAL A 140 -8.09 6.99 9.73
CA VAL A 140 -9.04 6.23 10.58
C VAL A 140 -8.33 5.14 11.37
N HIS A 141 -7.44 4.36 10.76
CA HIS A 141 -6.84 3.21 11.45
C HIS A 141 -5.47 3.49 12.07
N GLN A 142 -4.84 4.60 11.68
CA GLN A 142 -3.54 5.07 12.19
C GLN A 142 -2.52 3.93 12.43
N PRO A 143 -2.25 3.07 11.42
CA PRO A 143 -1.32 1.95 11.57
C PRO A 143 0.03 2.41 12.13
N PRO A 144 0.70 1.58 12.95
CA PRO A 144 2.06 1.87 13.42
C PRO A 144 3.03 2.20 12.29
N VAL A 145 2.89 1.50 11.17
CA VAL A 145 3.74 1.62 10.00
C VAL A 145 2.89 1.51 8.74
N PHE A 146 3.19 2.32 7.73
CA PHE A 146 2.71 2.09 6.38
C PHE A 146 3.84 2.05 5.37
N VAL A 147 3.61 1.33 4.27
CA VAL A 147 4.47 1.32 3.09
C VAL A 147 3.63 1.68 1.88
N MET A 148 4.02 2.77 1.22
CA MET A 148 3.42 3.17 -0.04
C MET A 148 4.40 2.93 -1.19
N GLU A 149 3.99 2.17 -2.20
CA GLU A 149 4.75 1.97 -3.44
C GLU A 149 4.21 2.87 -4.56
N ASN A 150 5.11 3.35 -5.42
CA ASN A 150 4.73 4.06 -6.62
C ASN A 150 5.82 4.03 -7.73
N VAL A 151 5.50 4.56 -8.91
CA VAL A 151 6.40 4.66 -10.05
C VAL A 151 7.33 5.89 -9.96
N PRO A 152 8.58 5.82 -10.47
CA PRO A 152 9.52 6.95 -10.47
C PRO A 152 9.03 8.20 -11.19
N GLY A 153 8.15 8.06 -12.19
CA GLY A 153 7.57 9.21 -12.92
C GLY A 153 6.79 10.19 -12.05
N LEU A 154 6.40 9.77 -10.83
CA LEU A 154 5.80 10.64 -9.81
C LEU A 154 6.75 11.77 -9.37
N LEU A 155 8.05 11.52 -9.30
CA LEU A 155 9.02 12.48 -8.74
C LEU A 155 9.17 13.74 -9.59
N SER A 156 8.96 13.61 -10.90
CA SER A 156 9.05 14.72 -11.87
C SER A 156 7.68 15.36 -12.17
N ALA A 157 6.60 14.89 -11.55
CA ALA A 157 5.27 15.39 -11.84
C ALA A 157 5.08 16.79 -11.21
N ILE A 158 4.82 17.78 -12.06
CA ILE A 158 4.51 19.17 -11.66
C ILE A 158 3.10 19.51 -12.13
N ILE A 159 2.30 20.12 -11.26
CA ILE A 159 0.96 20.60 -11.59
C ILE A 159 0.83 22.05 -11.15
N LYS A 160 0.47 22.95 -12.07
CA LYS A 160 0.27 24.38 -11.79
C LYS A 160 1.46 25.04 -11.06
N GLY A 161 2.68 24.55 -11.30
CA GLY A 161 3.91 25.06 -10.67
C GLY A 161 4.23 24.48 -9.29
N SER A 162 3.45 23.51 -8.79
CA SER A 162 3.70 22.82 -7.52
C SER A 162 4.16 21.37 -7.75
N SER A 163 5.11 20.92 -6.94
CA SER A 163 5.60 19.54 -6.94
C SER A 163 4.53 18.60 -6.40
N VAL A 164 4.13 17.63 -7.22
CA VAL A 164 3.17 16.60 -6.81
C VAL A 164 3.72 15.76 -5.68
N PHE A 165 5.01 15.46 -5.77
CA PHE A 165 5.69 14.63 -4.80
C PHE A 165 5.74 15.30 -3.42
N GLU A 166 6.01 16.61 -3.36
CA GLU A 166 5.99 17.35 -2.09
C GLU A 166 4.59 17.37 -1.47
N GLN A 167 3.54 17.57 -2.27
CA GLN A 167 2.16 17.51 -1.78
C GLN A 167 1.84 16.11 -1.23
N LEU A 168 2.22 15.06 -1.96
CA LEU A 168 2.05 13.68 -1.52
C LEU A 168 2.77 13.41 -0.19
N LEU A 169 4.02 13.87 -0.03
CA LEU A 169 4.73 13.73 1.24
C LEU A 169 3.98 14.46 2.37
N SER A 170 3.49 15.67 2.12
CA SER A 170 2.70 16.43 3.09
C SER A 170 1.41 15.71 3.48
N ASP A 171 0.69 15.14 2.51
CA ASP A 171 -0.56 14.43 2.74
C ASP A 171 -0.33 13.14 3.54
N LEU A 172 0.74 12.40 3.25
CA LEU A 172 1.10 11.17 3.97
C LEU A 172 1.65 11.44 5.38
N GLN A 173 2.31 12.58 5.60
CA GLN A 173 2.78 13.00 6.92
C GLN A 173 1.61 13.32 7.85
N ASP A 174 0.53 13.91 7.33
CA ASP A 174 -0.66 14.28 8.09
C ASP A 174 -1.94 13.94 7.28
N PRO A 175 -2.32 12.65 7.22
CA PRO A 175 -3.46 12.19 6.43
C PRO A 175 -4.78 12.84 6.86
N ARG A 176 -4.93 13.11 8.16
CA ARG A 176 -6.12 13.76 8.70
C ARG A 176 -6.22 15.20 8.26
N ARG A 177 -5.15 15.98 8.30
CA ARG A 177 -5.15 17.33 7.74
C ARG A 177 -5.42 17.34 6.23
N ALA A 178 -4.88 16.37 5.50
CA ALA A 178 -5.15 16.24 4.07
C ALA A 178 -6.64 16.02 3.78
N LEU A 179 -7.35 15.32 4.67
CA LEU A 179 -8.79 15.02 4.55
C LEU A 179 -9.73 16.01 5.24
N LYS A 180 -9.27 16.82 6.21
CA LYS A 180 -10.11 17.76 6.98
C LYS A 180 -10.72 18.88 6.13
N ASP A 181 -10.21 19.12 4.92
CA ASP A 181 -10.89 19.97 3.92
C ASP A 181 -12.15 19.29 3.29
N GLN A 182 -12.44 18.02 3.61
CA GLN A 182 -13.53 17.20 3.01
C GLN A 182 -14.40 16.38 4.01
N GLN A 183 -14.51 16.78 5.28
CA GLN A 183 -15.41 16.14 6.29
C GLN A 183 -15.07 14.68 6.68
N ALA A 184 -13.85 14.41 7.15
CA ALA A 184 -13.57 13.17 7.89
C ALA A 184 -13.90 13.37 9.39
N THR A 185 -14.80 12.55 9.94
CA THR A 185 -15.04 12.49 11.39
C THR A 185 -13.84 11.83 12.09
N PRO A 186 -13.37 12.35 13.24
CA PRO A 186 -12.24 11.79 13.98
C PRO A 186 -12.54 10.39 14.57
N ASP A 187 -11.47 9.67 14.92
CA ASP A 187 -11.52 8.38 15.61
C ASP A 187 -12.32 8.38 16.91
N MET A 188 -12.73 7.17 17.31
CA MET A 188 -13.43 6.81 18.54
C MET A 188 -12.60 7.03 19.83
N ASP A 189 -11.29 7.28 19.75
CA ASP A 189 -10.40 7.45 20.92
C ASP A 189 -9.76 8.86 21.07
N GLY A 190 -9.90 9.73 20.07
CA GLY A 190 -9.35 11.10 20.07
C GLY A 190 -7.84 11.22 19.86
N SER A 191 -7.11 10.13 19.59
CA SER A 191 -5.68 10.18 19.20
C SER A 191 -5.51 10.82 17.83
N ASP A 192 -4.49 11.65 17.62
CA ASP A 192 -4.20 12.35 16.35
C ASP A 192 -2.69 12.28 16.04
N HIS A 193 -2.27 11.20 15.37
CA HIS A 193 -0.88 10.95 15.04
C HIS A 193 -0.50 11.41 13.63
N ALA A 194 0.69 11.98 13.52
CA ALA A 194 1.36 12.19 12.25
C ALA A 194 2.34 11.04 11.95
N TYR A 195 2.90 11.05 10.74
CA TYR A 195 3.91 10.08 10.32
C TYR A 195 5.24 10.76 10.01
N THR A 196 6.33 10.13 10.49
CA THR A 196 7.66 10.41 10.00
C THR A 196 7.92 9.55 8.77
N LEU A 197 8.21 10.18 7.64
CA LEU A 197 8.57 9.48 6.41
C LEU A 197 10.07 9.17 6.38
N HIS A 198 10.39 7.96 5.97
CA HIS A 198 11.74 7.43 5.89
C HIS A 198 12.03 6.90 4.49
N SER A 199 13.28 7.11 4.06
CA SER A 199 13.85 6.42 2.91
C SER A 199 14.40 5.07 3.35
N LEU A 200 14.16 4.05 2.53
CA LEU A 200 14.77 2.73 2.66
C LEU A 200 16.15 2.64 1.99
N VAL A 201 16.64 3.72 1.39
CA VAL A 201 17.91 3.78 0.62
C VAL A 201 18.92 4.69 1.31
N THR A 202 18.50 5.88 1.70
CA THR A 202 19.37 6.93 2.25
C THR A 202 19.00 7.20 3.70
N LYS A 203 19.99 7.12 4.61
CA LYS A 203 19.81 7.53 6.01
C LYS A 203 19.71 9.05 6.08
N ARG A 204 18.69 9.57 6.77
CA ARG A 204 18.55 11.01 7.01
C ARG A 204 19.75 11.50 7.83
N SER A 205 20.57 12.39 7.25
CA SER A 205 21.74 12.95 7.92
C SER A 205 21.31 14.03 8.93
N SER A 206 22.03 14.11 10.06
CA SER A 206 21.78 15.10 11.12
C SER A 206 22.40 16.47 10.85
N GLY A 207 22.64 16.83 9.58
CA GLY A 207 23.27 18.07 9.16
C GLY A 207 22.30 19.26 9.02
N LEU A 208 22.84 20.43 8.65
CA LEU A 208 22.15 21.73 8.56
C LEU A 208 20.98 21.80 7.54
N LEU A 209 20.90 20.85 6.59
CA LEU A 209 19.78 20.72 5.64
C LEU A 209 19.30 19.26 5.66
N PRO A 210 18.36 18.89 6.55
CA PRO A 210 17.98 17.50 6.80
C PRO A 210 16.87 16.98 5.86
N THR A 211 16.85 17.45 4.61
CA THR A 211 15.80 17.14 3.64
C THR A 211 16.26 16.03 2.70
N LEU A 212 15.53 14.91 2.72
CA LEU A 212 15.69 13.84 1.73
C LEU A 212 15.23 14.38 0.37
N GLU A 213 15.98 14.05 -0.67
CA GLU A 213 15.60 14.39 -2.04
C GLU A 213 14.59 13.36 -2.57
N PRO A 214 13.74 13.71 -3.55
CA PRO A 214 12.79 12.78 -4.14
C PRO A 214 13.42 11.46 -4.63
N THR A 215 14.66 11.53 -5.15
CA THR A 215 15.41 10.37 -5.62
C THR A 215 15.85 9.42 -4.51
N ASP A 216 15.94 9.89 -3.27
CA ASP A 216 16.31 9.06 -2.12
C ASP A 216 15.24 8.00 -1.80
N TYR A 217 14.03 8.13 -2.34
CA TYR A 217 12.97 7.15 -2.15
C TYR A 217 12.94 6.08 -3.26
N ILE A 218 13.85 6.13 -4.24
CA ILE A 218 13.90 5.16 -5.34
C ILE A 218 14.70 3.92 -4.95
N ILE A 219 14.01 2.79 -4.87
CA ILE A 219 14.62 1.46 -4.82
C ILE A 219 14.82 0.95 -6.24
N ARG A 220 16.06 0.59 -6.56
CA ARG A 220 16.47 -0.05 -7.81
C ARG A 220 16.66 -1.54 -7.56
N ALA A 221 15.73 -2.37 -8.03
CA ALA A 221 15.70 -3.80 -7.68
C ALA A 221 17.02 -4.53 -8.01
N GLU A 222 17.71 -4.12 -9.08
CA GLU A 222 19.01 -4.65 -9.48
C GLU A 222 20.12 -4.45 -8.42
N HIS A 223 20.05 -3.40 -7.59
CA HIS A 223 21.00 -3.18 -6.50
C HIS A 223 20.74 -4.06 -5.28
N TYR A 224 19.63 -4.81 -5.28
CA TYR A 224 19.20 -5.68 -4.19
C TYR A 224 19.12 -7.14 -4.63
N GLY A 225 19.90 -7.52 -5.65
CA GLY A 225 20.05 -8.91 -6.09
C GLY A 225 18.93 -9.44 -6.99
N ILE A 226 18.02 -8.59 -7.44
CA ILE A 226 16.95 -8.99 -8.37
C ILE A 226 17.45 -8.78 -9.80
N PRO A 227 17.49 -9.80 -10.68
CA PRO A 227 17.91 -9.67 -12.07
C PRO A 227 16.84 -9.00 -12.93
N GLN A 228 16.44 -7.78 -12.55
CA GLN A 228 15.45 -6.98 -13.24
C GLN A 228 15.67 -5.49 -12.98
N ALA A 229 15.76 -4.69 -14.05
CA ALA A 229 15.75 -3.24 -13.99
C ALA A 229 14.33 -2.72 -13.69
N ARG A 230 13.95 -2.78 -12.41
CA ARG A 230 12.65 -2.31 -11.93
C ARG A 230 12.85 -1.31 -10.81
N HIS A 231 12.63 -0.04 -11.12
CA HIS A 231 12.76 1.06 -10.17
C HIS A 231 11.39 1.44 -9.61
N ARG A 232 11.32 1.62 -8.29
CA ARG A 232 10.10 2.03 -7.60
C ARG A 232 10.38 3.03 -6.51
N VAL A 233 9.48 3.98 -6.37
CA VAL A 233 9.44 4.89 -5.23
C VAL A 233 8.78 4.13 -4.09
N ILE A 234 9.45 4.00 -2.96
CA ILE A 234 8.88 3.38 -1.76
C ILE A 234 9.00 4.36 -0.59
N LEU A 235 7.86 4.68 -0.01
CA LEU A 235 7.73 5.57 1.14
C LEU A 235 7.39 4.72 2.36
N LEU A 236 8.24 4.79 3.38
CA LEU A 236 8.00 4.14 4.68
C LEU A 236 7.55 5.20 5.67
N GLY A 237 6.30 5.15 6.11
CA GLY A 237 5.80 5.99 7.20
C GLY A 237 5.83 5.25 8.52
N VAL A 238 6.39 5.88 9.54
CA VAL A 238 6.36 5.39 10.94
C VAL A 238 5.60 6.40 11.77
N ARG A 239 4.62 5.93 12.55
CA ARG A 239 3.82 6.79 13.41
C ARG A 239 4.70 7.51 14.44
N ASP A 240 4.47 8.79 14.63
CA ASP A 240 5.37 9.70 15.36
C ASP A 240 5.60 9.34 16.83
N ASP A 241 4.58 8.80 17.50
CA ASP A 241 4.61 8.33 18.89
C ASP A 241 5.58 7.16 19.12
N LEU A 242 5.85 6.35 18.10
CA LEU A 242 6.69 5.14 18.23
C LEU A 242 8.17 5.47 18.37
N CYS A 243 8.61 6.66 17.96
CA CYS A 243 10.00 7.12 18.08
C CYS A 243 11.05 6.12 17.51
N VAL A 244 10.67 5.29 16.53
CA VAL A 244 11.55 4.32 15.86
C VAL A 244 12.19 4.95 14.63
N ARG A 245 13.49 4.71 14.44
CA ARG A 245 14.20 5.04 13.20
C ARG A 245 14.57 3.75 12.47
N PRO A 246 13.91 3.43 11.34
CA PRO A 246 14.22 2.24 10.57
C PRO A 246 15.62 2.32 9.95
N ASP A 247 16.25 1.17 9.79
CA ASP A 247 17.47 1.03 8.98
C ASP A 247 17.15 1.06 7.48
N THR A 248 18.18 1.33 6.68
CA THR A 248 18.12 1.24 5.21
C THR A 248 18.33 -0.19 4.74
N LEU A 249 17.81 -0.51 3.56
CA LEU A 249 18.04 -1.79 2.89
C LEU A 249 19.53 -1.98 2.59
N ARG A 250 19.98 -3.23 2.68
CA ARG A 250 21.36 -3.62 2.37
C ARG A 250 21.46 -3.96 0.88
N GLN A 251 22.27 -3.21 0.15
CA GLN A 251 22.56 -3.51 -1.26
C GLN A 251 23.41 -4.77 -1.39
N THR A 252 23.22 -5.51 -2.48
CA THR A 252 24.07 -6.67 -2.80
C THR A 252 25.39 -6.19 -3.41
N LYS A 253 26.48 -6.91 -3.14
CA LYS A 253 27.78 -6.63 -3.76
C LYS A 253 27.81 -7.03 -5.24
N ASP A 254 27.06 -8.08 -5.57
CA ASP A 254 26.95 -8.65 -6.90
C ASP A 254 25.57 -8.29 -7.46
N ALA A 255 25.43 -7.07 -7.98
CA ALA A 255 24.24 -6.71 -8.73
C ALA A 255 24.22 -7.55 -10.02
N PRO A 256 23.19 -8.38 -10.27
CA PRO A 256 23.13 -9.18 -11.48
C PRO A 256 23.18 -8.26 -12.72
N SER A 257 24.08 -8.58 -13.64
CA SER A 257 24.14 -7.92 -14.94
C SER A 257 22.85 -8.18 -15.70
N MET A 258 22.24 -7.12 -16.24
CA MET A 258 21.03 -7.22 -17.07
C MET A 258 21.34 -7.62 -18.51
N TRP A 259 22.62 -7.83 -18.84
CA TRP A 259 23.11 -7.91 -20.22
C TRP A 259 24.00 -9.13 -20.51
N ASP A 260 24.18 -10.05 -19.56
CA ASP A 260 24.98 -11.27 -19.73
C ASP A 260 24.10 -12.53 -19.89
#